data_AF-A0A831TS23-F1
#
_entry.id   AF-A0A831TS23-F1
#
_cell.length_a   1.000
_cell.length_b   1.000
_cell.length_c   1.000
_cell.angle_alpha   90.00
_cell.angle_beta   90.00
_cell.angle_gamma   90.00
#
_symmetry.space_group_name_H-M   'P 1'
#
loop_
_entity.id
_entity.type
_entity.pdbx_description
1 polymer ?
#
loop_
_entity_poly.entity_id
_entity_poly.type
_entity_poly.pdbx_seq_one_letter_code
_entity_poly.pdbx_strand_id
1 'polypeptide(L)'
;METFALWLSKQEKVEVEAIIDSNPTGKYKNLSFRAKQKDGSIIMIGRQDIILDEEQVLIDELAEILYHSKLQSQHERYSFIMKQFIVRGVPYVNRLWNRKPKINQQVTLDLFDAG
;
A
#
# COMPACT_ATOMS: atom_id res chain seq x y z
N MET A 1 20.52 -1.96 -5.59
CA MET A 1 19.65 -0.80 -5.29
C MET A 1 19.02 -1.07 -3.95
N GLU A 2 19.29 -0.22 -2.96
CA GLU A 2 18.66 -0.32 -1.64
C GLU A 2 17.17 0.05 -1.81
N THR A 3 16.27 -0.84 -1.34
CA THR A 3 14.83 -0.58 -1.37
C THR A 3 14.41 -0.12 0.01
N PHE A 4 13.62 0.94 0.10
CA PHE A 4 13.12 1.44 1.38
C PHE A 4 11.61 1.25 1.50
N ALA A 5 11.18 1.05 2.73
CA ALA A 5 9.78 0.90 3.06
C ALA A 5 9.44 1.59 4.39
N LEU A 6 8.19 1.99 4.52
CA LEU A 6 7.61 2.44 5.77
C LEU A 6 7.03 1.26 6.52
N TRP A 7 7.59 0.95 7.68
CA TRP A 7 7.05 -0.03 8.61
C TRP A 7 5.85 0.58 9.34
N LEU A 8 4.67 0.01 9.12
CA LEU A 8 3.41 0.55 9.58
C LEU A 8 3.27 0.56 11.11
N SER A 9 3.70 -0.51 11.78
CA SER A 9 3.56 -0.64 13.24
C SER A 9 4.43 0.36 14.02
N LYS A 10 5.65 0.62 13.54
CA LYS A 10 6.60 1.55 14.16
C LYS A 10 6.60 2.95 13.56
N GLN A 11 5.90 3.14 12.44
CA GLN A 11 5.96 4.36 11.63
C GLN A 11 7.40 4.78 11.28
N GLU A 12 8.25 3.80 10.99
CA GLU A 12 9.67 3.98 10.75
C GLU A 12 10.03 3.64 9.30
N LYS A 13 10.92 4.44 8.69
CA LYS A 13 11.51 4.10 7.39
C LYS A 13 12.68 3.14 7.60
N VAL A 14 12.60 1.97 6.97
CA VAL A 14 13.58 0.88 7.04
C VAL A 14 14.02 0.47 5.65
N GLU A 15 15.28 0.05 5.53
CA GLU A 15 15.78 -0.62 4.32
C GLU A 15 15.22 -2.03 4.30
N VAL A 16 14.63 -2.45 3.18
CA VAL A 16 14.01 -3.77 3.03
C VAL A 16 14.55 -4.53 1.84
N GLU A 17 14.67 -5.84 2.01
CA GLU A 17 14.98 -6.79 0.94
C GLU A 17 13.88 -7.85 0.87
N ALA A 18 13.30 -8.05 -0.31
CA ALA A 18 12.26 -9.05 -0.51
C ALA A 18 12.84 -10.46 -0.41
N ILE A 19 12.27 -11.28 0.49
CA ILE A 19 12.59 -12.70 0.56
C ILE A 19 11.68 -13.42 -0.42
N ILE A 20 12.26 -13.85 -1.54
CA ILE A 20 11.56 -14.72 -2.48
C ILE A 20 11.62 -16.13 -1.88
N ASP A 21 10.54 -16.55 -1.24
CA ASP A 21 10.45 -17.91 -0.72
C ASP A 21 10.59 -18.89 -1.90
N SER A 22 11.59 -19.76 -1.81
CA SER A 22 11.98 -20.66 -2.89
C SER A 22 11.04 -21.85 -3.03
N ASN A 23 10.00 -21.94 -2.19
CA ASN A 23 9.08 -23.06 -2.13
C ASN A 23 7.82 -22.81 -2.98
N PRO A 24 7.67 -23.46 -4.16
CA PRO A 24 6.53 -23.28 -5.06
C PRO A 24 5.23 -23.92 -4.56
N THR A 25 5.25 -24.65 -3.43
CA THR A 25 4.09 -25.42 -2.93
C THR A 25 3.21 -24.67 -1.92
N GLY A 26 3.65 -23.51 -1.43
CA GLY A 26 2.84 -22.66 -0.56
C GLY A 26 1.67 -22.05 -1.32
N LYS A 27 0.43 -22.52 -1.06
CA LYS A 27 -0.81 -22.01 -1.67
C LYS A 27 -1.01 -20.49 -1.55
N TYR A 28 -0.30 -19.84 -0.62
CA TYR A 28 -0.28 -18.41 -0.42
C TYR A 28 1.17 -17.94 -0.32
N LYS A 29 1.66 -17.17 -1.31
CA LYS A 29 2.96 -16.49 -1.22
C LYS A 29 2.86 -15.43 -0.11
N ASN A 30 3.21 -15.80 1.11
CA ASN A 30 3.42 -14.82 2.17
C ASN A 30 4.74 -14.09 1.88
N LEU A 31 4.66 -13.06 1.03
CA LEU A 31 5.78 -12.16 0.77
C LEU A 31 6.28 -11.60 2.11
N SER A 32 7.53 -11.90 2.41
CA SER A 32 8.22 -11.47 3.61
C SER A 32 9.44 -10.66 3.22
N PHE A 33 9.82 -9.72 4.07
CA PHE A 33 10.91 -8.80 3.82
C PHE A 33 11.89 -8.85 4.97
N ARG A 34 13.19 -8.85 4.67
CA ARG A 34 14.21 -8.54 5.68
C ARG A 34 14.26 -7.04 5.79
N ALA A 35 14.01 -6.51 6.98
CA ALA A 35 14.13 -5.09 7.26
C ALA A 35 15.34 -4.84 8.16
N LYS A 36 16.17 -3.88 7.77
CA LYS A 36 17.29 -3.39 8.57
C LYS A 36 16.85 -2.13 9.32
N GLN A 37 16.83 -2.24 10.65
CA GLN A 37 16.52 -1.12 11.54
C GLN A 37 17.72 -0.17 11.69
N LYS A 38 17.47 1.03 12.19
CA LYS A 38 18.52 2.05 12.41
C LYS A 38 19.60 1.63 13.40
N ASP A 39 19.27 0.75 14.34
CA ASP A 39 20.20 0.16 15.29
C ASP A 39 21.08 -0.95 14.68
N GLY A 40 20.89 -1.25 13.38
CA GLY A 40 21.63 -2.28 12.65
C GLY A 40 21.03 -3.68 12.79
N SER A 41 19.97 -3.86 13.58
CA SER A 41 19.29 -5.16 13.71
C SER A 41 18.50 -5.51 12.45
N ILE A 42 18.48 -6.79 12.11
CA ILE A 42 17.72 -7.33 10.97
C ILE A 42 16.55 -8.14 11.51
N ILE A 43 15.37 -7.84 10.99
CA ILE A 43 14.12 -8.52 11.36
C ILE A 43 13.37 -8.95 10.10
N MET A 44 12.45 -9.89 10.28
CA MET A 44 11.50 -10.26 9.22
C MET A 44 10.18 -9.52 9.42
N ILE A 45 9.69 -8.91 8.35
CA ILE A 45 8.41 -8.20 8.33
C ILE A 45 7.54 -8.78 7.22
N GLY A 46 6.26 -9.00 7.51
CA GLY A 46 5.29 -9.45 6.51
C GLY A 46 4.89 -8.33 5.55
N ARG A 47 4.41 -8.70 4.35
CA ARG A 47 3.93 -7.75 3.34
C ARG A 47 2.88 -6.79 3.90
N GLN A 48 1.95 -7.24 4.75
CA GLN A 48 0.89 -6.39 5.29
C GLN A 48 1.38 -5.26 6.21
N ASP A 49 2.61 -5.35 6.70
CA ASP A 49 3.16 -4.41 7.69
C ASP A 49 4.06 -3.34 7.07
N ILE A 50 4.28 -3.36 5.76
CA ILE A 50 5.14 -2.41 5.08
C ILE A 50 4.47 -1.75 3.88
N ILE A 51 4.94 -0.55 3.53
CA ILE A 51 4.62 0.12 2.26
C ILE A 51 5.93 0.58 1.64
N LEU A 52 6.25 0.09 0.45
CA LEU A 52 7.45 0.50 -0.27
C LEU A 52 7.34 1.97 -0.70
N ASP A 53 8.47 2.66 -0.85
CA ASP A 53 8.48 4.06 -1.28
C ASP A 53 7.73 4.27 -2.62
N GLU A 54 7.96 3.39 -3.60
CA GLU A 54 7.25 3.41 -4.89
C GLU A 54 5.72 3.26 -4.71
N GLU A 55 5.31 2.45 -3.74
CA GLU A 55 3.89 2.24 -3.45
C GLU A 55 3.28 3.46 -2.76
N GLN A 56 4.03 4.20 -1.95
CA GLN A 56 3.53 5.46 -1.38
C GLN A 56 3.15 6.45 -2.47
N VAL A 57 4.00 6.57 -3.51
CA VAL A 57 3.74 7.42 -4.68
C VAL A 57 2.46 6.99 -5.40
N LEU A 58 2.27 5.67 -5.60
CA LEU A 58 1.04 5.16 -6.21
C LEU A 58 -0.19 5.39 -5.32
N ILE A 59 -0.05 5.34 -4.00
CA ILE A 59 -1.15 5.65 -3.07
C ILE A 59 -1.47 7.15 -3.13
N ASP A 60 -0.47 8.02 -3.33
CA ASP A 60 -0.67 9.47 -3.46
C ASP A 60 -1.45 9.77 -4.74
N GLU A 61 -0.98 9.20 -5.85
CA GLU A 61 -1.63 9.30 -7.14
C GLU A 61 -3.07 8.77 -7.11
N LEU A 62 -3.29 7.63 -6.43
CA LEU A 62 -4.62 7.07 -6.27
C LEU A 62 -5.53 7.98 -5.43
N ALA A 63 -5.01 8.60 -4.36
CA ALA A 63 -5.76 9.56 -3.56
C ALA A 63 -6.13 10.81 -4.36
N GLU A 64 -5.23 11.33 -5.20
CA GLU A 64 -5.52 12.44 -6.09
C GLU A 64 -6.65 12.11 -7.06
N ILE A 65 -6.58 10.96 -7.73
CA ILE A 65 -7.64 10.51 -8.65
C ILE A 65 -8.97 10.37 -7.91
N LEU A 66 -8.98 9.75 -6.73
CA LEU A 66 -10.20 9.52 -5.95
C LEU A 66 -10.83 10.82 -5.43
N TYR A 67 -10.03 11.78 -4.96
CA TYR A 67 -10.56 12.97 -4.29
C TYR A 67 -10.69 14.19 -5.19
N HIS A 68 -10.07 14.20 -6.38
CA HIS A 68 -10.10 15.36 -7.28
C HIS A 68 -10.71 15.05 -8.66
N SER A 69 -10.85 13.77 -9.06
CA SER A 69 -11.49 13.43 -10.34
C SER A 69 -12.99 13.15 -10.17
N LYS A 70 -13.82 13.79 -11.00
CA LYS A 70 -15.27 13.55 -11.08
C LYS A 70 -15.63 12.21 -11.76
N LEU A 71 -14.70 11.60 -12.51
CA LEU A 71 -14.92 10.39 -13.32
C LEU A 71 -13.83 9.34 -13.05
N GLN A 72 -13.81 8.82 -11.82
CA GLN A 72 -12.78 7.91 -11.30
C GLN A 72 -12.69 6.58 -12.08
N SER A 73 -13.83 6.04 -12.52
CA SER A 73 -13.94 4.75 -13.21
C SER A 73 -13.49 4.77 -14.68
N GLN A 74 -13.32 5.96 -15.27
CA GLN A 74 -12.85 6.13 -16.65
C GLN A 74 -11.33 6.35 -16.75
N HIS A 75 -10.65 6.50 -15.60
CA HIS A 75 -9.21 6.66 -15.58
C HIS A 75 -8.54 5.29 -15.70
N GLU A 76 -7.94 4.98 -16.85
CA GLU A 76 -7.14 3.75 -17.04
C GLU A 76 -6.07 3.58 -15.94
N ARG A 77 -5.52 4.72 -15.49
CA ARG A 77 -4.55 4.79 -14.42
C ARG A 77 -5.08 4.31 -13.06
N TYR A 78 -6.33 4.61 -12.73
CA TYR A 78 -6.98 4.10 -11.52
C TYR A 78 -7.02 2.57 -11.54
N SER A 79 -7.52 2.01 -12.64
CA SER A 79 -7.61 0.56 -12.82
C SER A 79 -6.25 -0.12 -12.77
N PHE A 80 -5.23 0.51 -13.34
CA PHE A 80 -3.85 0.02 -13.30
C PHE A 80 -3.29 -0.03 -11.87
N ILE A 81 -3.42 1.06 -11.11
CA ILE A 81 -2.91 1.15 -9.73
C ILE A 81 -3.62 0.13 -8.82
N MET A 82 -4.95 0.05 -8.92
CA MET A 82 -5.75 -0.90 -8.15
C MET A 82 -5.35 -2.36 -8.44
N LYS A 83 -5.13 -2.71 -9.71
CA LYS A 83 -4.62 -4.04 -10.09
C LYS A 83 -3.24 -4.32 -9.47
N GLN A 84 -2.31 -3.36 -9.52
CA GLN A 84 -1.00 -3.51 -8.88
C GLN A 84 -1.13 -3.74 -7.38
N PHE A 85 -2.02 -3.02 -6.71
CA PHE A 85 -2.22 -3.15 -5.26
C PHE A 85 -2.78 -4.51 -4.86
N ILE A 86 -3.75 -5.03 -5.61
CA ILE A 86 -4.34 -6.35 -5.37
C ILE A 86 -3.28 -7.44 -5.60
N VAL A 87 -2.56 -7.39 -6.71
CA VAL A 87 -1.54 -8.40 -7.05
C VAL A 87 -0.38 -8.42 -6.07
N ARG A 88 0.06 -7.23 -5.60
CA ARG A 88 1.20 -7.10 -4.68
C ARG A 88 0.81 -7.14 -3.21
N GLY A 89 -0.48 -7.24 -2.88
CA GLY A 89 -0.98 -7.25 -1.50
C GLY A 89 -0.62 -5.99 -0.72
N VAL A 90 -0.74 -4.81 -1.35
CA VAL A 90 -0.36 -3.54 -0.71
C VAL A 90 -1.37 -3.19 0.40
N PRO A 91 -0.93 -2.87 1.63
CA PRO A 91 -1.82 -2.42 2.71
C PRO A 91 -2.21 -0.93 2.55
N TYR A 92 -2.89 -0.58 1.46
CA TYR A 92 -3.11 0.82 1.05
C TYR A 92 -4.35 1.49 1.67
N VAL A 93 -5.34 0.72 2.16
CA VAL A 93 -6.65 1.23 2.57
C VAL A 93 -6.55 2.32 3.65
N ASN A 94 -5.84 2.04 4.75
CA ASN A 94 -5.69 3.00 5.85
C ASN A 94 -4.98 4.28 5.40
N ARG A 95 -4.04 4.20 4.45
CA ARG A 95 -3.32 5.37 3.93
C ARG A 95 -4.21 6.23 3.05
N LEU A 96 -5.02 5.63 2.18
CA LEU A 96 -6.01 6.37 1.39
C LEU A 96 -7.01 7.11 2.27
N TRP A 97 -7.47 6.47 3.36
CA TRP A 97 -8.36 7.09 4.33
C TRP A 97 -7.71 8.29 5.04
N ASN A 98 -6.45 8.16 5.46
CA ASN A 98 -5.71 9.27 6.07
C ASN A 98 -5.46 10.44 5.10
N ARG A 99 -5.43 10.17 3.79
CA ARG A 99 -5.28 11.17 2.73
C ARG A 99 -6.62 11.77 2.27
N LYS A 100 -7.75 11.27 2.79
CA LYS A 100 -9.05 11.89 2.54
C LYS A 100 -9.00 13.35 3.01
N PRO A 101 -9.32 14.33 2.15
CA PRO A 101 -9.37 15.71 2.59
C PRO A 101 -10.36 15.79 3.76
N LYS A 102 -9.90 16.32 4.90
CA LYS A 102 -10.73 16.55 6.10
C LYS A 102 -11.67 17.70 5.82
N ILE A 103 -12.67 17.46 4.98
CA ILE A 103 -13.69 18.44 4.70
C ILE A 103 -14.73 18.30 5.81
N ASN A 104 -15.02 19.40 6.49
CA ASN A 104 -16.29 19.63 7.19
C ASN A 104 -17.46 19.63 6.18
N GLN A 105 -17.61 18.58 5.37
CA GLN A 105 -18.70 18.39 4.43
C GLN A 105 -19.12 16.93 4.50
N GLN A 106 -20.29 16.75 5.09
CA GLN A 106 -21.18 15.62 4.92
C GLN A 106 -21.32 15.34 3.42
N VAL A 107 -20.52 14.42 2.89
CA VAL A 107 -20.93 13.66 1.71
C VAL A 107 -20.89 12.22 2.16
N THR A 108 -22.06 11.79 2.61
CA THR A 108 -22.46 10.42 2.89
C THR A 108 -21.88 9.53 1.81
N LEU A 109 -20.99 8.63 2.22
CA LEU A 109 -20.33 7.69 1.33
C LEU A 109 -21.31 6.54 1.05
N ASP A 110 -22.39 6.81 0.30
CA ASP A 110 -23.34 5.81 -0.21
C ASP A 110 -22.72 5.03 -1.38
N LEU A 111 -21.54 4.46 -1.17
CA LEU A 111 -20.83 3.62 -2.16
C LEU A 111 -20.66 2.17 -1.70
N PHE A 112 -21.30 1.78 -0.59
CA PHE A 112 -21.29 0.41 -0.08
C PHE A 112 -22.68 -0.22 0.12
N ASP A 113 -23.73 0.33 -0.50
CA ASP A 113 -25.04 -0.33 -0.56
C ASP A 113 -25.30 -0.79 -1.99
N ALA A 114 -24.65 -1.89 -2.36
CA ALA A 114 -25.05 -2.70 -3.51
C ALA A 114 -25.81 -3.91 -2.95
N GLY A 115 -27.13 -3.77 -2.90
CA GLY A 115 -28.07 -4.89 -2.77
C GLY A 115 -28.23 -5.69 -4.06
#